data_AF-A0AAU8KLT3-F1
#
_entry.id   AF-A0AAU8KLT3-F1
#
_cell.length_a   1.000
_cell.length_b   1.000
_cell.length_c   1.000
_cell.angle_alpha   90.00
_cell.angle_beta   90.00
_cell.angle_gamma   90.00
#
_symmetry.space_group_name_H-M   'P 1'
#
loop_
_entity.id
_entity.type
_entity.pdbx_description
1 polymer ?
#
loop_
_entity_poly.entity_id
_entity_poly.type
_entity_poly.pdbx_seq_one_letter_code
_entity_poly.pdbx_strand_id
1 'polypeptide(L)'
;MSLIPPLLGGGLFLAGLALAADHRGAARWVVEVLLNPAHADPRLLRRYARWGIEHPQMRFHRSALRQRQLVRIWGGFMSALGLVVLTVSTVSLVPG
;
A
#
# COMPACT_ATOMS: atom_id res chain seq x y z
N MET A 1 22.47 -3.61 -23.33
CA MET A 1 21.35 -4.20 -22.56
C MET A 1 20.52 -3.08 -21.93
N SER A 2 19.21 -3.27 -21.80
CA SER A 2 18.29 -2.23 -21.29
C SER A 2 18.41 -2.11 -19.76
N LEU A 3 18.47 -0.87 -19.26
CA LEU A 3 18.45 -0.55 -17.82
C LEU A 3 17.03 -0.46 -17.25
N ILE A 4 16.00 -0.60 -18.08
CA ILE A 4 14.60 -0.51 -17.66
C ILE A 4 14.24 -1.62 -16.66
N PRO A 5 14.59 -2.90 -16.87
CA PRO A 5 14.26 -3.97 -15.93
C PRO A 5 14.83 -3.80 -14.51
N PRO A 6 16.13 -3.47 -14.29
CA PRO A 6 16.64 -3.24 -12.94
C PRO A 6 16.07 -1.97 -12.30
N LEU A 7 15.78 -0.91 -13.08
CA LEU A 7 15.13 0.29 -12.55
C LEU A 7 13.71 0.00 -12.05
N LEU A 8 12.94 -0.78 -12.81
CA LEU A 8 11.59 -1.21 -12.39
C LEU A 8 11.65 -2.13 -11.17
N GLY A 9 12.57 -3.10 -11.15
CA GLY A 9 12.77 -4.00 -10.01
C GLY A 9 13.16 -3.24 -8.74
N GLY A 10 14.11 -2.32 -8.83
CA GLY A 10 14.54 -1.47 -7.72
C GLY A 10 13.44 -0.54 -7.22
N GLY A 11 12.69 0.09 -8.14
CA GLY A 11 11.55 0.93 -7.78
C GLY A 11 10.46 0.15 -7.05
N LEU A 12 10.10 -1.04 -7.56
CA LEU A 12 9.12 -1.92 -6.93
C LEU A 12 9.61 -2.42 -5.55
N PHE A 13 10.89 -2.76 -5.45
CA PHE A 13 11.52 -3.18 -4.20
C PHE A 13 11.38 -2.10 -3.12
N LEU A 14 11.77 -0.87 -3.45
CA LEU A 14 11.75 0.27 -2.52
C LEU A 14 10.32 0.68 -2.15
N ALA A 15 9.41 0.73 -3.11
CA ALA A 15 8.00 1.04 -2.87
C ALA A 15 7.34 -0.01 -1.99
N GLY A 16 7.56 -1.29 -2.27
CA GLY A 16 7.08 -2.40 -1.46
C GLY A 16 7.65 -2.36 -0.04
N LEU A 17 8.95 -2.12 0.09
CA LEU A 17 9.63 -2.04 1.39
C LEU A 17 9.09 -0.87 2.23
N ALA A 18 8.88 0.30 1.62
CA ALA A 18 8.30 1.46 2.28
C ALA A 18 6.89 1.18 2.82
N LEU A 19 6.07 0.44 2.05
CA LEU A 19 4.75 0.01 2.51
C LEU A 19 4.84 -1.04 3.63
N ALA A 20 5.73 -2.03 3.52
CA ALA A 20 5.90 -3.08 4.51
C ALA A 20 6.36 -2.55 5.88
N ALA A 21 7.36 -1.66 5.83
CA ALA A 21 7.93 -0.99 7.00
C ALA A 21 7.02 0.13 7.55
N ASP A 22 5.92 0.44 6.86
CA ASP A 22 5.07 1.61 7.13
C ASP A 22 5.89 2.89 7.27
N HIS A 23 6.88 3.07 6.38
CA HIS A 23 7.82 4.18 6.44
C HIS A 23 7.06 5.50 6.27
N ARG A 24 7.18 6.40 7.25
CA ARG A 24 6.40 7.66 7.34
C ARG A 24 4.87 7.48 7.30
N GLY A 25 4.36 6.30 7.66
CA GLY A 25 2.93 6.00 7.58
C GLY A 25 2.43 5.73 6.16
N ALA A 26 3.28 5.20 5.26
CA ALA A 26 2.90 4.90 3.88
C ALA A 26 1.70 3.95 3.78
N ALA A 27 1.63 2.90 4.62
CA ALA A 27 0.49 1.99 4.61
C ALA A 27 -0.78 2.68 5.14
N ARG A 28 -0.62 3.57 6.13
CA ARG A 28 -1.71 4.44 6.61
C ARG A 28 -2.20 5.37 5.50
N TRP A 29 -1.30 6.01 4.76
CA TRP A 29 -1.63 6.92 3.67
C TRP A 29 -2.38 6.20 2.55
N VAL A 30 -1.94 5.02 2.12
CA VAL A 30 -2.64 4.22 1.11
C VAL A 30 -4.06 3.86 1.57
N VAL A 31 -4.23 3.48 2.83
CA VAL A 31 -5.56 3.14 3.36
C VAL A 31 -6.46 4.38 3.49
N GLU A 32 -5.90 5.52 3.90
CA GLU A 32 -6.65 6.76 4.15
C GLU A 32 -6.94 7.59 2.89
N VAL A 33 -6.11 7.47 1.85
CA VAL A 33 -6.25 8.24 0.60
C VAL A 33 -6.82 7.39 -0.53
N LEU A 34 -6.34 6.16 -0.69
CA LEU A 34 -6.71 5.31 -1.83
C LEU A 34 -7.94 4.44 -1.54
N LEU A 35 -8.01 3.88 -0.33
CA LEU A 35 -9.06 2.91 0.04
C LEU A 35 -10.21 3.56 0.79
N ASN A 36 -10.03 4.79 1.28
CA ASN A 36 -10.99 5.43 2.16
C ASN A 36 -12.25 5.89 1.40
N PRO A 37 -13.44 5.40 1.76
CA PRO A 37 -14.70 5.89 1.20
C PRO A 37 -15.03 7.32 1.68
N ALA A 38 -14.20 7.92 2.55
CA ALA A 38 -14.43 9.22 3.17
C ALA A 38 -14.22 10.48 2.32
N HIS A 39 -14.44 10.40 1.01
CA HIS A 39 -14.94 11.58 0.31
C HIS A 39 -16.38 11.94 0.75
N ALA A 40 -17.01 11.13 1.62
CA ALA A 40 -18.26 11.46 2.30
C ALA A 40 -18.07 12.46 3.46
N ASP A 41 -18.75 13.59 3.34
CA ASP A 41 -18.76 14.78 4.20
C ASP A 41 -18.89 14.46 5.71
N PRO A 42 -18.02 14.99 6.61
CA PRO A 42 -18.05 14.72 8.06
C PRO A 42 -19.38 15.07 8.75
N ARG A 43 -20.22 15.92 8.16
CA ARG A 43 -21.58 16.20 8.66
C ARG A 43 -22.54 15.02 8.46
N LEU A 44 -22.39 14.26 7.37
CA LEU A 44 -23.21 13.07 7.11
C LEU A 44 -22.92 11.99 8.14
N LEU A 45 -21.64 11.75 8.45
CA LEU A 45 -21.20 10.82 9.49
C LEU A 45 -21.87 11.05 10.85
N ARG A 46 -21.88 12.30 11.31
CA ARG A 46 -22.52 12.67 12.59
C ARG A 46 -24.03 12.48 12.57
N ARG A 47 -24.67 12.63 11.40
CA ARG A 47 -26.12 12.46 11.24
C ARG A 47 -26.50 10.98 11.29
N TYR A 48 -25.78 10.13 10.55
CA TYR A 48 -25.95 8.68 10.59
C TYR A 48 -25.69 8.09 11.97
N ALA A 49 -24.62 8.55 12.64
CA ALA A 49 -24.31 8.18 14.03
C ALA A 49 -25.46 8.51 14.99
N ARG A 50 -26.09 9.68 14.82
CA ARG A 50 -27.21 10.13 15.66
C ARG A 50 -28.52 9.37 15.37
N TRP A 51 -28.67 8.83 14.16
CA TRP A 51 -29.81 8.01 13.76
C TRP A 51 -29.62 6.52 14.08
N GLY A 52 -28.47 6.13 14.66
CA GLY A 52 -28.18 4.73 14.98
C GLY A 52 -28.01 3.84 13.75
N ILE A 53 -27.87 4.43 12.56
CA ILE A 53 -27.70 3.72 11.31
C ILE A 53 -26.20 3.52 11.08
N GLU A 54 -25.77 2.27 10.93
CA GLU A 54 -24.37 1.93 10.70
C GLU A 54 -23.89 2.47 9.35
N HIS A 55 -23.13 3.57 9.39
CA HIS A 55 -22.50 4.10 8.19
C HIS A 55 -21.33 3.21 7.76
N PRO A 56 -21.10 2.97 6.45
CA PRO A 56 -19.98 2.17 5.97
C PRO A 56 -18.61 2.65 6.50
N GLN A 57 -18.45 3.95 6.76
CA GLN A 57 -17.24 4.52 7.37
C GLN A 57 -17.01 4.12 8.85
N MET A 58 -18.05 3.82 9.63
CA MET A 58 -17.89 3.32 11.01
C MET A 58 -17.29 1.91 11.01
N ARG A 59 -17.72 1.06 10.07
CA ARG A 59 -17.09 -0.24 9.84
C ARG A 59 -15.67 -0.07 9.27
N PHE A 60 -15.44 0.98 8.46
CA PHE A 60 -14.14 1.28 7.88
C PHE A 60 -13.06 1.57 8.93
N HIS A 61 -13.36 2.29 10.02
CA HIS A 61 -12.39 2.49 11.11
C HIS A 61 -11.96 1.17 11.77
N ARG A 62 -12.89 0.22 11.90
CA ARG A 62 -12.62 -1.11 12.46
C ARG A 62 -11.84 -1.99 11.48
N SER A 63 -12.11 -1.88 10.18
CA SER A 63 -11.39 -2.62 9.14
C SER A 63 -10.08 -1.94 8.70
N ALA A 64 -9.88 -0.65 8.97
CA ALA A 64 -8.71 0.11 8.56
C ALA A 64 -7.41 -0.46 9.15
N LEU A 65 -7.44 -0.95 10.39
CA LEU A 65 -6.28 -1.64 10.98
C LEU A 65 -5.94 -2.92 10.22
N ARG A 66 -6.95 -3.74 9.92
CA ARG A 66 -6.78 -4.98 9.13
C ARG A 66 -6.32 -4.69 7.70
N GLN A 67 -6.84 -3.63 7.08
CA GLN A 67 -6.44 -3.17 5.76
C GLN A 67 -5.00 -2.64 5.75
N ARG A 68 -4.58 -1.87 6.76
CA ARG A 68 -3.19 -1.44 6.90
C ARG A 68 -2.24 -2.63 7.01
N GLN A 69 -2.61 -3.64 7.80
CA GLN A 69 -1.83 -4.86 7.92
C GLN A 69 -1.76 -5.63 6.59
N LEU A 70 -2.86 -5.70 5.85
CA LEU A 70 -2.92 -6.26 4.50
C LEU A 70 -2.00 -5.50 3.52
N VAL A 71 -2.05 -4.16 3.53
CA VAL A 71 -1.18 -3.32 2.69
C VAL A 71 0.30 -3.53 3.03
N ARG A 72 0.64 -3.69 4.31
CA ARG A 72 2.02 -4.01 4.72
C ARG A 72 2.47 -5.39 4.23
N ILE A 73 1.61 -6.40 4.34
CA ILE A 73 1.89 -7.76 3.84
C ILE A 73 2.12 -7.72 2.31
N TRP A 74 1.21 -7.07 1.58
CA TRP A 74 1.35 -6.88 0.13
C TRP A 74 2.60 -6.08 -0.24
N GLY A 75 2.94 -5.05 0.54
CA GLY A 75 4.19 -4.31 0.40
C GLY A 75 5.40 -5.24 0.50
N GLY A 76 5.40 -6.16 1.47
CA GLY A 76 6.46 -7.16 1.63
C GLY A 76 6.58 -8.08 0.42
N PHE A 77 5.46 -8.57 -0.11
CA PHE A 77 5.43 -9.37 -1.34
C PHE A 77 5.97 -8.61 -2.55
N MET A 78 5.53 -7.37 -2.75
CA MET A 78 6.01 -6.52 -3.85
C MET A 78 7.50 -6.23 -3.70
N SER A 79 7.97 -6.05 -2.45
CA SER A 79 9.39 -5.88 -2.17
C SER A 79 10.18 -7.11 -2.60
N ALA A 80 9.79 -8.30 -2.16
CA ALA A 80 10.45 -9.55 -2.53
C ALA A 80 10.46 -9.77 -4.04
N LEU A 81 9.34 -9.50 -4.73
CA LEU A 81 9.25 -9.63 -6.19
C LEU A 81 10.16 -8.64 -6.90
N GLY A 82 10.18 -7.37 -6.48
CA GLY A 82 11.07 -6.35 -7.00
C GLY A 82 12.55 -6.72 -6.83
N LEU A 83 12.90 -7.32 -5.69
CA LEU A 83 14.25 -7.81 -5.42
C LEU A 83 14.65 -8.93 -6.39
N VAL A 84 13.76 -9.91 -6.61
CA VAL A 84 14.00 -11.00 -7.58
C VAL A 84 14.22 -10.44 -8.99
N VAL A 85 13.35 -9.54 -9.44
CA VAL A 85 13.48 -8.90 -10.77
C VAL A 85 14.80 -8.14 -10.87
N LEU A 86 15.17 -7.38 -9.83
CA LEU A 86 16.43 -6.67 -9.77
C LEU A 86 17.61 -7.64 -9.89
N THR A 87 17.66 -8.70 -9.07
CA THR A 87 18.75 -9.67 -9.07
C THR A 87 18.91 -10.34 -10.44
N VAL A 88 17.83 -10.86 -11.02
CA VAL A 88 17.86 -11.53 -12.33
C VAL A 88 18.30 -10.56 -13.43
N SER A 89 17.80 -9.33 -13.40
CA SER A 89 18.16 -8.29 -14.37
C SER A 89 19.64 -7.92 -14.25
N THR A 90 20.14 -7.73 -13.03
CA THR A 90 21.55 -7.36 -12.79
C THR A 90 22.49 -8.48 -13.21
N VAL A 91 22.20 -9.74 -12.88
CA VAL A 91 23.00 -10.89 -13.32
C VAL A 91 23.01 -10.98 -14.84
N SER A 92 21.87 -10.76 -15.49
CA SER A 92 21.77 -10.78 -16.96
C SER A 92 22.49 -9.61 -17.62
N LEU A 93 22.75 -8.52 -16.90
CA LEU A 93 23.41 -7.31 -17.39
C LEU A 93 24.95 -7.39 -17.36
N VAL A 94 25.51 -8.32 -16.59
CA VAL A 94 26.95 -8.55 -16.53
C VAL A 94 27.33 -9.53 -17.65
N PRO A 95 28.03 -9.10 -18.72
CA PRO A 95 28.60 -10.05 -19.65
C PRO A 95 29.69 -10.84 -18.89
N GLY A 96 29.53 -12.17 -18.87
CA GLY A 96 30.56 -13.09 -18.40
C GLY A 96 31.76 -13.11 -19.33
#